data_AF-A0A9D7XNE8-F1
#
_entry.id   AF-A0A9D7XNE8-F1
#
_cell.length_a   1.000
_cell.length_b   1.000
_cell.length_c   1.000
_cell.angle_alpha   90.00
_cell.angle_beta   90.00
_cell.angle_gamma   90.00
#
_symmetry.space_group_name_H-M   'P 1'
#
loop_
_entity.id
_entity.type
_entity.pdbx_description
1 polymer ?
#
loop_
_entity_poly.entity_id
_entity_poly.type
_entity_poly.pdbx_seq_one_letter_code
_entity_poly.pdbx_strand_id
1 'polypeptide(L)'
;MTARRYQDRYLTAQLNSSCDSVLTFDNNYYEYEVPLVESKDPSLTGDAYKEELWRGENEVNFALEDFTNLKIERNKMNPDPTIPYEKIVNVVINGVSVERVFRIKGNPTLGYVRNVLIGLRNPTNDDFVSSYNGEVWVNELRLVGLEEKGGVAGLARLDADLADFGSVGVSGTYSSIGWGAIDQKLDDRSKEAITQMDFSTTLQLGKFFGTNSKVQIPFYYQYSQTVHKPRFDALDLDLQLKEKLRSISDSHARDSVKEQSQDFSSLSQISFTNVRKEKSGTGPSMPWDISNFTTSYSYSKSTIHNEVVQLDELDQHRGSLDYTYSINSKPIQPLKNLSKSKWLMWLTELNFNPIPNSFTFGTVMDRKFGERSYRFSDPIYKTWFNKRFTWERSYTLRWDFTKSIKFTFNALNNAVIDEPDEYVSRQPLVPIDKKVRNDSIWSNIKKFGRTKDYTHQIRVSYALPFKNFPILDWIRTDLSVDANYGWKAASNQYGFTRQCDSEWPDTSDLR
;
A
#
# COMPACT_ATOMS: atom_id res chain seq x y z
N MET A 1 39.77 -67.74 -0.55
CA MET A 1 39.97 -66.78 -1.65
C MET A 1 38.81 -65.81 -1.63
N THR A 2 39.10 -64.60 -1.18
CA THR A 2 38.13 -63.62 -0.68
C THR A 2 37.69 -62.72 -1.83
N ALA A 3 36.44 -62.85 -2.28
CA ALA A 3 35.84 -61.91 -3.23
C ALA A 3 35.50 -60.62 -2.47
N ARG A 4 36.29 -59.56 -2.73
CA ARG A 4 36.08 -58.23 -2.13
C ARG A 4 34.84 -57.57 -2.74
N ARG A 5 34.01 -57.01 -1.86
CA ARG A 5 32.84 -56.16 -2.12
C ARG A 5 33.12 -55.11 -3.19
N TYR A 6 32.18 -54.97 -4.12
CA TYR A 6 32.13 -53.88 -5.10
C TYR A 6 31.92 -52.54 -4.39
N GLN A 7 32.53 -51.50 -4.96
CA GLN A 7 32.69 -50.16 -4.41
C GLN A 7 31.44 -49.32 -4.66
N ASP A 8 30.83 -48.82 -3.59
CA ASP A 8 29.72 -47.86 -3.63
C ASP A 8 30.28 -46.50 -4.08
N ARG A 9 29.84 -46.00 -5.24
CA ARG A 9 30.11 -44.62 -5.71
C ARG A 9 28.81 -43.88 -5.64
N TYR A 10 28.75 -42.60 -5.29
CA TYR A 10 27.47 -41.90 -5.23
C TYR A 10 27.40 -40.70 -6.17
N LEU A 11 26.32 -40.60 -6.96
CA LEU A 11 25.87 -39.37 -7.61
C LEU A 11 25.00 -38.62 -6.63
N THR A 12 25.34 -37.37 -6.39
CA THR A 12 24.65 -36.51 -5.45
C THR A 12 24.03 -35.35 -6.22
N ALA A 13 22.73 -35.15 -6.07
CA ALA A 13 22.04 -33.95 -6.53
C ALA A 13 21.62 -33.13 -5.31
N GLN A 14 22.15 -31.91 -5.19
CA GLN A 14 21.78 -30.94 -4.16
C GLN A 14 20.91 -29.82 -4.77
N LEU A 15 19.81 -29.51 -4.10
CA LEU A 15 18.95 -28.36 -4.42
C LEU A 15 19.09 -27.30 -3.31
N ASN A 16 19.41 -26.06 -3.69
CA ASN A 16 19.69 -24.97 -2.78
C ASN A 16 18.85 -23.71 -3.11
N SER A 17 18.44 -22.97 -2.08
CA SER A 17 17.54 -21.81 -2.14
C SER A 17 18.19 -20.47 -1.70
N SER A 18 19.48 -20.42 -1.38
CA SER A 18 20.14 -19.23 -0.82
C SER A 18 20.68 -18.21 -1.85
N CYS A 19 20.82 -16.94 -1.44
CA CYS A 19 21.13 -15.75 -2.27
C CYS A 19 22.61 -15.53 -2.60
N ASP A 20 23.53 -16.19 -1.91
CA ASP A 20 24.96 -15.96 -2.10
C ASP A 20 25.60 -17.14 -2.83
N SER A 21 26.19 -16.81 -3.97
CA SER A 21 26.95 -17.70 -4.83
C SER A 21 28.19 -18.22 -4.09
N VAL A 22 28.39 -19.54 -4.16
CA VAL A 22 29.59 -20.31 -3.77
C VAL A 22 29.73 -20.68 -2.27
N LEU A 23 29.25 -19.88 -1.30
CA LEU A 23 29.42 -20.18 0.14
C LEU A 23 28.22 -20.87 0.84
N THR A 24 27.15 -21.21 0.11
CA THR A 24 25.85 -21.61 0.69
C THR A 24 25.50 -23.09 0.55
N PHE A 25 26.33 -23.90 -0.11
CA PHE A 25 26.10 -25.36 -0.24
C PHE A 25 26.24 -26.12 1.08
N ASP A 26 26.82 -25.50 2.10
CA ASP A 26 27.06 -26.17 3.38
C ASP A 26 25.97 -25.96 4.42
N ASN A 27 25.02 -25.04 4.21
CA ASN A 27 24.13 -24.60 5.31
C ASN A 27 22.64 -24.88 5.08
N ASN A 28 22.10 -24.69 3.88
CA ASN A 28 20.69 -24.89 3.58
C ASN A 28 20.50 -25.64 2.27
N TYR A 29 20.26 -26.95 2.34
CA TYR A 29 20.06 -27.76 1.15
C TYR A 29 19.19 -29.00 1.40
N TYR A 30 18.53 -29.41 0.32
CA TYR A 30 18.02 -30.76 0.15
C TYR A 30 19.00 -31.54 -0.72
N GLU A 31 19.31 -32.77 -0.35
CA GLU A 31 20.23 -33.62 -1.09
C GLU A 31 19.64 -35.01 -1.31
N TYR A 32 19.74 -35.49 -2.55
CA TYR A 32 19.39 -36.84 -2.93
C TYR A 32 20.62 -37.55 -3.48
N GLU A 33 20.92 -38.71 -2.93
CA GLU A 33 22.14 -39.47 -3.19
C GLU A 33 21.80 -40.85 -3.78
N VAL A 34 22.50 -41.21 -4.85
CA VAL A 34 22.31 -42.45 -5.62
C VAL A 34 23.62 -43.21 -5.74
N PRO A 35 23.72 -44.45 -5.26
CA PRO A 35 24.85 -45.32 -5.53
C PRO A 35 24.92 -45.66 -7.04
N LEU A 36 25.96 -45.19 -7.72
CA LEU A 36 26.29 -45.44 -9.10
C LEU A 36 26.88 -46.84 -9.31
N VAL A 37 26.39 -47.49 -10.35
CA VAL A 37 26.90 -48.74 -10.89
C VAL A 37 27.52 -48.48 -12.26
N GLU A 38 28.78 -48.87 -12.44
CA GLU A 38 29.48 -48.73 -13.71
C GLU A 38 28.84 -49.58 -14.81
N SER A 39 28.77 -49.03 -16.02
CA SER A 39 28.52 -49.80 -17.25
C SER A 39 29.72 -50.70 -17.55
N LYS A 40 29.47 -51.99 -17.81
CA LYS A 40 30.52 -53.02 -17.87
C LYS A 40 30.77 -53.58 -19.28
N ASP A 41 29.81 -53.47 -20.18
CA ASP A 41 29.89 -54.09 -21.51
C ASP A 41 29.82 -53.07 -22.66
N PRO A 42 30.98 -52.63 -23.20
CA PRO A 42 31.02 -51.72 -24.33
C PRO A 42 30.74 -52.41 -25.68
N SER A 43 30.57 -53.73 -25.72
CA SER A 43 30.36 -54.50 -26.96
C SER A 43 28.89 -54.59 -27.39
N LEU A 44 27.97 -54.20 -26.52
CA LEU A 44 26.54 -54.15 -26.81
C LEU A 44 26.24 -53.14 -27.92
N THR A 45 25.15 -53.38 -28.67
CA THR A 45 24.69 -52.48 -29.73
C THR A 45 23.19 -52.24 -29.63
N GLY A 46 22.70 -51.18 -30.28
CA GLY A 46 21.27 -50.84 -30.30
C GLY A 46 20.72 -50.48 -28.93
N ASP A 47 19.53 -50.99 -28.59
CA ASP A 47 18.85 -50.64 -27.33
C ASP A 47 19.49 -51.29 -26.10
N ALA A 48 20.06 -52.49 -26.23
CA ALA A 48 20.81 -53.13 -25.14
C ALA A 48 22.02 -52.30 -24.69
N TYR A 49 22.71 -51.63 -25.63
CA TYR A 49 23.76 -50.68 -25.29
C TYR A 49 23.23 -49.45 -24.54
N LYS A 50 22.06 -48.93 -24.94
CA LYS A 50 21.46 -47.78 -24.27
C LYS A 50 21.02 -48.11 -22.84
N GLU A 51 20.45 -49.28 -22.60
CA GLU A 51 20.05 -49.74 -21.27
C GLU A 51 21.25 -50.01 -20.36
N GLU A 52 22.37 -50.49 -20.92
CA GLU A 52 23.62 -50.66 -20.18
C GLU A 52 24.35 -49.32 -19.91
N LEU A 53 24.20 -48.33 -20.79
CA LEU A 53 24.74 -46.98 -20.60
C LEU A 53 23.90 -46.18 -19.58
N TRP A 54 22.58 -46.19 -19.74
CA TRP A 54 21.61 -45.53 -18.85
C TRP A 54 20.95 -46.56 -17.93
N ARG A 55 21.76 -47.20 -17.08
CA ARG A 55 21.27 -48.22 -16.13
C ARG A 55 20.21 -47.61 -15.21
N GLY A 56 19.08 -48.28 -15.06
CA GLY A 56 17.98 -47.81 -14.19
C GLY A 56 18.41 -47.64 -12.74
N GLU A 57 19.39 -48.42 -12.27
CA GLU A 57 19.98 -48.29 -10.94
C GLU A 57 20.64 -46.92 -10.70
N ASN A 58 21.07 -46.24 -11.77
CA ASN A 58 21.69 -44.91 -11.73
C ASN A 58 20.67 -43.77 -11.96
N GLU A 59 19.41 -44.10 -12.26
CA GLU A 59 18.38 -43.09 -12.54
C GLU A 59 18.03 -42.32 -11.25
N VAL A 60 18.04 -40.99 -11.32
CA VAL A 60 17.59 -40.11 -10.24
C VAL A 60 16.09 -39.87 -10.42
N ASN A 61 15.27 -40.55 -9.62
CA ASN A 61 13.82 -40.42 -9.66
C ASN A 61 13.26 -40.46 -8.23
N PHE A 62 12.69 -39.33 -7.80
CA PHE A 62 12.09 -39.16 -6.48
C PHE A 62 10.97 -38.13 -6.53
N ALA A 63 10.02 -38.20 -5.59
CA ALA A 63 9.00 -37.18 -5.47
C ALA A 63 9.55 -36.00 -4.67
N LEU A 64 9.34 -34.76 -5.13
CA LEU A 64 9.70 -33.57 -4.36
C LEU A 64 9.03 -33.54 -2.97
N GLU A 65 7.87 -34.21 -2.83
CA GLU A 65 7.18 -34.39 -1.56
C GLU A 65 8.01 -35.19 -0.53
N ASP A 66 8.90 -36.07 -0.98
CA ASP A 66 9.78 -36.84 -0.08
C ASP A 66 10.72 -35.90 0.71
N PHE A 67 11.16 -34.79 0.10
CA PHE A 67 11.94 -33.77 0.79
C PHE A 67 11.09 -32.99 1.81
N THR A 68 9.86 -32.62 1.47
CA THR A 68 8.98 -31.94 2.42
C THR A 68 8.60 -32.86 3.59
N ASN A 69 8.39 -34.14 3.32
CA ASN A 69 8.13 -35.16 4.35
C ASN A 69 9.36 -35.35 5.25
N LEU A 70 10.57 -35.41 4.66
CA LEU A 70 11.82 -35.45 5.42
C LEU A 70 11.95 -34.22 6.34
N LYS A 71 11.64 -33.01 5.85
CA LYS A 71 11.65 -31.78 6.65
C LYS A 71 10.65 -31.86 7.81
N ILE A 72 9.43 -32.37 7.57
CA ILE A 72 8.41 -32.55 8.61
C ILE A 72 8.87 -33.57 9.66
N GLU A 73 9.40 -34.73 9.24
CA GLU A 73 9.93 -35.77 10.13
C GLU A 73 11.06 -35.22 11.00
N ARG A 74 12.03 -34.53 10.38
CA ARG A 74 13.13 -33.85 11.06
C ARG A 74 12.61 -32.83 12.08
N ASN A 75 11.73 -31.92 11.67
CA ASN A 75 11.23 -30.84 12.54
C ASN A 75 10.47 -31.38 13.77
N LYS A 76 9.78 -32.53 13.66
CA LYS A 76 9.12 -33.19 14.80
C LYS A 76 10.10 -33.65 15.88
N MET A 77 11.32 -34.03 15.50
CA MET A 77 12.36 -34.46 16.44
C MET A 77 13.11 -33.27 17.07
N ASN A 78 12.89 -32.05 16.54
CA ASN A 78 13.58 -30.82 16.93
C ASN A 78 15.12 -30.94 17.05
N PRO A 79 15.82 -31.55 16.09
CA PRO A 79 17.28 -31.66 16.12
C PRO A 79 17.92 -30.32 15.75
N ASP A 80 19.21 -30.16 16.07
CA ASP A 80 20.00 -29.01 15.61
C ASP A 80 19.99 -28.95 14.08
N PRO A 81 19.46 -27.87 13.46
CA PRO A 81 19.35 -27.76 12.01
C PRO A 81 20.71 -27.66 11.30
N THR A 82 21.80 -27.39 12.02
CA THR A 82 23.16 -27.36 11.46
C THR A 82 23.73 -28.75 11.23
N ILE A 83 23.11 -29.80 11.78
CA ILE A 83 23.50 -31.20 11.57
C ILE A 83 22.63 -31.79 10.46
N PRO A 84 23.22 -32.43 9.42
CA PRO A 84 22.44 -33.10 8.40
C PRO A 84 21.55 -34.20 9.01
N TYR A 85 20.28 -34.18 8.64
CA TYR A 85 19.35 -35.26 8.94
C TYR A 85 19.18 -36.13 7.69
N GLU A 86 19.33 -37.44 7.84
CA GLU A 86 19.39 -38.40 6.75
C GLU A 86 18.32 -39.47 6.88
N LYS A 87 17.77 -39.88 5.74
CA LYS A 87 16.85 -41.00 5.63
C LYS A 87 17.27 -41.87 4.47
N ILE A 88 17.64 -43.10 4.80
CA ILE A 88 17.97 -44.13 3.83
C ILE A 88 16.68 -44.85 3.44
N VAL A 89 16.44 -44.98 2.14
CA VAL A 89 15.31 -45.75 1.59
C VAL A 89 15.82 -46.78 0.59
N ASN A 90 15.15 -47.93 0.53
CA ASN A 90 15.42 -48.96 -0.47
C ASN A 90 14.34 -48.91 -1.55
N VAL A 91 14.74 -48.73 -2.81
CA VAL A 91 13.84 -48.67 -3.97
C VAL A 91 14.11 -49.87 -4.86
N VAL A 92 13.07 -50.51 -5.37
CA VAL A 92 13.22 -51.62 -6.32
C VAL A 92 13.13 -51.07 -7.74
N ILE A 93 14.22 -51.16 -8.49
CA ILE A 93 14.30 -50.74 -9.90
C ILE A 93 14.67 -51.97 -10.73
N ASN A 94 13.84 -52.33 -11.71
CA ASN A 94 14.04 -53.50 -12.57
C ASN A 94 14.30 -54.82 -11.80
N GLY A 95 13.67 -54.98 -10.63
CA GLY A 95 13.81 -56.17 -9.78
C GLY A 95 15.05 -56.16 -8.86
N VAL A 96 15.86 -55.11 -8.91
CA VAL A 96 17.04 -54.92 -8.05
C VAL A 96 16.71 -53.90 -6.96
N SER A 97 16.95 -54.25 -5.70
CA SER A 97 16.85 -53.31 -4.58
C SER A 97 18.09 -52.42 -4.53
N VAL A 98 17.91 -51.12 -4.69
CA VAL A 98 18.98 -50.12 -4.59
C VAL A 98 18.72 -49.17 -3.42
N GLU A 99 19.79 -48.82 -2.70
CA GLU A 99 19.74 -47.86 -1.61
C GLU A 99 19.72 -46.43 -2.16
N ARG A 100 18.96 -45.53 -1.54
CA ARG A 100 18.92 -44.09 -1.85
C ARG A 100 18.93 -43.31 -0.55
N VAL A 101 19.64 -42.19 -0.53
CA VAL A 101 19.75 -41.36 0.69
C VAL A 101 19.14 -39.99 0.43
N PHE A 102 18.15 -39.64 1.24
CA PHE A 102 17.65 -38.28 1.33
C PHE A 102 18.30 -37.57 2.52
N ARG A 103 18.78 -36.35 2.32
CA ARG A 103 19.42 -35.55 3.34
C ARG A 103 18.89 -34.12 3.34
N ILE A 104 18.71 -33.56 4.53
CA ILE A 104 18.33 -32.17 4.74
C ILE A 104 19.27 -31.53 5.76
N LYS A 105 19.75 -30.32 5.46
CA LYS A 105 20.52 -29.49 6.38
C LYS A 105 19.99 -28.06 6.33
N GLY A 106 19.89 -27.40 7.48
CA GLY A 106 19.34 -26.05 7.62
C GLY A 106 17.82 -25.99 7.48
N ASN A 107 17.30 -24.89 6.93
CA ASN A 107 15.90 -24.70 6.57
C ASN A 107 15.75 -24.35 5.06
N PRO A 108 16.10 -25.28 4.15
CA PRO A 108 15.92 -25.04 2.72
C PRO A 108 14.43 -24.93 2.35
N THR A 109 14.17 -24.36 1.18
CA THR A 109 12.83 -24.31 0.58
C THR A 109 12.86 -24.74 -0.89
N LEU A 110 11.84 -25.50 -1.30
CA LEU A 110 11.54 -25.80 -2.70
C LEU A 110 10.70 -24.70 -3.38
N GLY A 111 10.11 -23.78 -2.61
CA GLY A 111 9.33 -22.67 -3.17
C GLY A 111 10.19 -21.69 -3.97
N TYR A 112 11.49 -21.68 -3.73
CA TYR A 112 12.43 -20.84 -4.45
C TYR A 112 13.83 -21.49 -4.54
N VAL A 113 13.99 -22.39 -5.50
CA VAL A 113 15.28 -23.04 -5.80
C VAL A 113 16.12 -22.13 -6.69
N ARG A 114 17.31 -21.76 -6.23
CA ARG A 114 18.24 -20.90 -6.97
C ARG A 114 19.34 -21.69 -7.66
N ASN A 115 19.87 -22.71 -6.99
CA ASN A 115 21.02 -23.47 -7.47
C ASN A 115 20.71 -24.97 -7.38
N VAL A 116 21.12 -25.69 -8.42
CA VAL A 116 21.16 -27.16 -8.44
C VAL A 116 22.60 -27.55 -8.64
N LEU A 117 23.15 -28.33 -7.71
CA LEU A 117 24.50 -28.87 -7.80
C LEU A 117 24.41 -30.37 -8.04
N ILE A 118 25.13 -30.85 -9.05
CA ILE A 118 25.31 -32.28 -9.29
C ILE A 118 26.79 -32.57 -9.03
N GLY A 119 27.06 -33.50 -8.12
CA GLY A 119 28.41 -33.84 -7.67
C GLY A 119 28.60 -35.34 -7.53
N LEU A 120 29.87 -35.75 -7.44
CA LEU A 120 30.26 -37.12 -7.17
C LEU A 120 30.84 -37.19 -5.75
N ARG A 121 30.32 -38.11 -4.93
CA ARG A 121 30.82 -38.35 -3.58
C ARG A 121 31.47 -39.73 -3.52
N ASN A 122 32.72 -39.74 -3.07
CA ASN A 122 33.42 -40.97 -2.71
C ASN A 122 33.25 -41.20 -1.19
N PRO A 123 32.61 -42.30 -0.76
CA PRO A 123 32.32 -42.56 0.65
C PRO A 123 33.54 -43.08 1.44
N THR A 124 34.66 -43.37 0.78
CA THR A 124 35.87 -43.84 1.48
C THR A 124 36.47 -42.69 2.30
N ASN A 125 36.46 -42.86 3.63
CA ASN A 125 37.06 -41.93 4.57
C ASN A 125 38.57 -41.78 4.29
N ASP A 126 38.91 -40.65 3.68
CA ASP A 126 40.09 -39.82 3.91
C ASP A 126 41.49 -40.47 3.92
N ASP A 127 41.65 -41.59 3.23
CA ASP A 127 42.95 -42.05 2.79
C ASP A 127 42.92 -41.99 1.26
N PHE A 128 43.45 -40.90 0.69
CA PHE A 128 43.68 -40.66 -0.76
C PHE A 128 44.60 -41.72 -1.42
N VAL A 129 44.56 -42.97 -0.95
CA VAL A 129 45.41 -44.11 -1.27
C VAL A 129 45.04 -44.72 -2.62
N SER A 130 43.86 -44.41 -3.17
CA SER A 130 43.50 -44.78 -4.55
C SER A 130 42.81 -43.64 -5.28
N SER A 131 43.44 -43.11 -6.33
CA SER A 131 42.80 -42.21 -7.28
C SER A 131 41.69 -42.96 -8.01
N TYR A 132 40.45 -42.51 -7.86
CA TYR A 132 39.33 -43.01 -8.65
C TYR A 132 39.23 -42.20 -9.93
N ASN A 133 39.49 -42.87 -11.05
CA ASN A 133 39.32 -42.30 -12.39
C ASN A 133 38.05 -42.89 -12.98
N GLY A 134 37.14 -42.02 -13.41
CA GLY A 134 35.88 -42.42 -14.03
C GLY A 134 35.25 -41.24 -14.74
N GLU A 135 34.41 -41.55 -15.72
CA GLU A 135 33.63 -40.57 -16.45
C GLU A 135 32.16 -40.79 -16.12
N VAL A 136 31.46 -39.71 -15.74
CA VAL A 136 30.03 -39.76 -15.42
C VAL A 136 29.31 -38.81 -16.36
N TRP A 137 28.33 -39.36 -17.08
CA TRP A 137 27.48 -38.59 -17.96
C TRP A 137 26.14 -38.35 -17.28
N VAL A 138 25.63 -37.13 -17.41
CA VAL A 138 24.37 -36.71 -16.82
C VAL A 138 23.45 -36.21 -17.92
N ASN A 139 22.28 -36.81 -18.03
CA ASN A 139 21.22 -36.49 -18.98
C ASN A 139 19.93 -37.18 -18.50
N GLU A 140 18.72 -36.67 -18.60
CA GLU A 140 18.19 -35.31 -18.74
C GLU A 140 17.66 -34.90 -17.36
N LEU A 141 17.79 -33.63 -16.94
CA LEU A 141 17.13 -33.15 -15.72
C LEU A 141 15.75 -32.59 -16.08
N ARG A 142 14.69 -33.28 -15.68
CA ARG A 142 13.31 -32.87 -15.94
C ARG A 142 12.44 -32.97 -14.69
N LEU A 143 11.46 -32.08 -14.61
CA LEU A 143 10.36 -32.19 -13.66
C LEU A 143 9.13 -32.74 -14.40
N VAL A 144 8.47 -33.72 -13.80
CA VAL A 144 7.27 -34.35 -14.35
C VAL A 144 6.16 -34.37 -13.30
N GLY A 145 4.91 -34.55 -13.73
CA GLY A 145 3.78 -34.64 -12.82
C GLY A 145 3.42 -33.30 -12.17
N LEU A 146 3.42 -32.22 -12.96
CA LEU A 146 2.95 -30.91 -12.49
C LEU A 146 1.51 -31.04 -11.98
N GLU A 147 1.24 -30.55 -10.77
CA GLU A 147 -0.12 -30.58 -10.22
C GLU A 147 -1.01 -29.54 -10.91
N GLU A 148 -1.88 -30.01 -11.78
CA GLU A 148 -2.96 -29.19 -12.34
C GLU A 148 -4.22 -29.33 -11.47
N LYS A 149 -4.45 -28.36 -10.60
CA LYS A 149 -5.71 -28.25 -9.85
C LYS A 149 -6.56 -27.16 -10.48
N GLY A 150 -7.79 -27.50 -10.84
CA GLY A 150 -8.79 -26.52 -11.24
C GLY A 150 -9.12 -25.59 -10.08
N GLY A 151 -9.39 -24.33 -10.38
CA GLY A 151 -9.91 -23.37 -9.42
C GLY A 151 -11.36 -23.01 -9.70
N VAL A 152 -12.03 -22.47 -8.70
CA VAL A 152 -13.34 -21.85 -8.84
C VAL A 152 -13.24 -20.39 -8.43
N ALA A 153 -13.96 -19.52 -9.13
CA ALA A 153 -14.19 -18.16 -8.70
C ALA A 153 -15.67 -17.84 -8.78
N GLY A 154 -16.14 -17.00 -7.87
CA GLY A 154 -17.51 -16.54 -7.80
C GLY A 154 -17.57 -15.10 -7.34
N LEU A 155 -18.44 -14.34 -7.98
CA LEU A 155 -18.82 -12.99 -7.58
C LEU A 155 -20.31 -12.99 -7.27
N ALA A 156 -20.67 -12.60 -6.05
CA ALA A 156 -22.03 -12.29 -5.67
C ALA A 156 -22.14 -10.78 -5.44
N ARG A 157 -23.15 -10.14 -6.03
CA ARG A 157 -23.38 -8.70 -5.87
C ARG A 157 -24.87 -8.42 -5.72
N LEU A 158 -25.20 -7.56 -4.76
CA LEU A 158 -26.54 -7.05 -4.51
C LEU A 158 -26.46 -5.53 -4.44
N ASP A 159 -27.23 -4.87 -5.31
CA ASP A 159 -27.44 -3.42 -5.26
C ASP A 159 -28.94 -3.16 -5.03
N ALA A 160 -29.25 -2.27 -4.10
CA ALA A 160 -30.60 -1.88 -3.78
C ALA A 160 -30.70 -0.35 -3.71
N ASP A 161 -31.58 0.22 -4.53
CA ASP A 161 -31.90 1.64 -4.52
C ASP A 161 -33.12 1.91 -3.63
N LEU A 162 -32.99 2.88 -2.74
CA LEU A 162 -34.02 3.37 -1.83
C LEU A 162 -34.65 4.65 -2.39
N ALA A 163 -35.10 4.60 -3.65
CA ALA A 163 -35.66 5.73 -4.41
C ALA A 163 -34.79 7.00 -4.32
N ASP A 164 -35.32 8.09 -3.77
CA ASP A 164 -34.61 9.37 -3.61
C ASP A 164 -33.84 9.50 -2.28
N PHE A 165 -33.89 8.48 -1.43
CA PHE A 165 -33.19 8.45 -0.15
C PHE A 165 -31.76 7.96 -0.27
N GLY A 166 -31.44 6.98 -1.11
CA GLY A 166 -30.08 6.45 -1.18
C GLY A 166 -29.95 5.11 -1.89
N SER A 167 -28.79 4.49 -1.72
CA SER A 167 -28.50 3.15 -2.22
C SER A 167 -27.63 2.36 -1.24
N VAL A 168 -27.71 1.03 -1.35
CA VAL A 168 -26.90 0.06 -0.63
C VAL A 168 -26.32 -0.91 -1.64
N GLY A 169 -25.01 -1.15 -1.57
CA GLY A 169 -24.31 -2.11 -2.40
C GLY A 169 -23.54 -3.09 -1.51
N VAL A 170 -23.68 -4.38 -1.79
CA VAL A 170 -22.94 -5.47 -1.14
C VAL A 170 -22.34 -6.35 -2.21
N SER A 171 -21.05 -6.63 -2.13
CA SER A 171 -20.40 -7.63 -2.98
C SER A 171 -19.50 -8.56 -2.19
N GLY A 172 -19.44 -9.80 -2.65
CA GLY A 172 -18.53 -10.82 -2.15
C GLY A 172 -17.87 -11.53 -3.32
N THR A 173 -16.55 -11.56 -3.31
CA THR A 173 -15.75 -12.28 -4.31
C THR A 173 -14.98 -13.38 -3.62
N TYR A 174 -14.98 -14.56 -4.22
CA TYR A 174 -14.16 -15.68 -3.79
C TYR A 174 -13.43 -16.25 -4.99
N SER A 175 -12.15 -16.56 -4.83
CA SER A 175 -11.39 -17.42 -5.74
C SER A 175 -10.60 -18.44 -4.94
N SER A 176 -10.55 -19.68 -5.44
CA SER A 176 -9.76 -20.75 -4.82
C SER A 176 -8.34 -20.79 -5.39
N ILE A 177 -7.46 -21.47 -4.68
CA ILE A 177 -6.14 -21.88 -5.20
C ILE A 177 -6.34 -22.64 -6.52
N GLY A 178 -5.47 -22.36 -7.50
CA GLY A 178 -5.52 -22.91 -8.86
C GLY A 178 -6.40 -22.12 -9.84
N TRP A 179 -7.13 -21.11 -9.38
CA TRP A 179 -7.90 -20.24 -10.28
C TRP A 179 -6.97 -19.38 -11.13
N GLY A 180 -7.32 -19.24 -12.42
CA GLY A 180 -6.60 -18.43 -13.39
C GLY A 180 -7.37 -18.30 -14.70
N ALA A 181 -6.96 -17.35 -15.54
CA ALA A 181 -7.51 -17.20 -16.89
C ALA A 181 -7.03 -18.33 -17.82
N ILE A 182 -7.73 -18.56 -18.94
CA ILE A 182 -7.47 -19.69 -19.86
C ILE A 182 -6.08 -19.61 -20.49
N ASP A 183 -5.58 -18.39 -20.69
CA ASP A 183 -4.28 -18.07 -21.28
C ASP A 183 -3.12 -18.08 -20.27
N GLN A 184 -3.39 -18.21 -18.97
CA GLN A 184 -2.35 -18.27 -17.94
C GLN A 184 -1.63 -19.63 -17.94
N LYS A 185 -0.30 -19.59 -17.89
CA LYS A 185 0.52 -20.78 -17.67
C LYS A 185 0.27 -21.32 -16.26
N LEU A 186 0.61 -22.59 -16.05
CA LEU A 186 0.36 -23.26 -14.77
C LEU A 186 1.02 -22.54 -13.57
N ASP A 187 2.22 -21.99 -13.74
CA ASP A 187 2.93 -21.29 -12.66
C ASP A 187 2.34 -19.90 -12.35
N ASP A 188 1.63 -19.30 -13.30
CA ASP A 188 0.96 -18.01 -13.18
C ASP A 188 -0.44 -18.12 -12.52
N ARG A 189 -0.94 -19.35 -12.33
CA ARG A 189 -2.23 -19.58 -11.66
C ARG A 189 -2.14 -19.28 -10.17
N SER A 190 -3.27 -18.89 -9.59
CA SER A 190 -3.31 -18.46 -8.19
C SER A 190 -2.78 -19.53 -7.23
N LYS A 191 -1.75 -19.20 -6.45
CA LYS A 191 -1.25 -20.02 -5.33
C LYS A 191 -1.96 -19.67 -4.01
N GLU A 192 -3.01 -18.86 -4.07
CA GLU A 192 -3.74 -18.35 -2.93
C GLU A 192 -5.25 -18.45 -3.14
N ALA A 193 -6.01 -18.59 -2.05
CA ALA A 193 -7.44 -18.36 -2.08
C ALA A 193 -7.73 -16.93 -1.63
N ILE A 194 -8.44 -16.16 -2.46
CA ILE A 194 -8.77 -14.77 -2.19
C ILE A 194 -10.23 -14.69 -1.80
N THR A 195 -10.52 -14.06 -0.66
CA THR A 195 -11.88 -13.73 -0.22
C THR A 195 -11.97 -12.23 -0.02
N GLN A 196 -12.85 -11.57 -0.76
CA GLN A 196 -13.11 -10.14 -0.64
C GLN A 196 -14.58 -9.92 -0.32
N MET A 197 -14.84 -9.00 0.61
CA MET A 197 -16.18 -8.54 0.97
C MET A 197 -16.20 -7.02 0.96
N ASP A 198 -17.19 -6.45 0.27
CA ASP A 198 -17.41 -5.02 0.22
C ASP A 198 -18.85 -4.70 0.57
N PHE A 199 -19.01 -3.71 1.43
CA PHE A 199 -20.28 -3.09 1.78
C PHE A 199 -20.14 -1.59 1.54
N SER A 200 -21.12 -0.99 0.87
CA SER A 200 -21.21 0.46 0.75
C SER A 200 -22.66 0.92 0.85
N THR A 201 -22.86 2.11 1.41
CA THR A 201 -24.16 2.76 1.40
C THR A 201 -24.00 4.25 1.23
N THR A 202 -24.88 4.83 0.43
CA THR A 202 -25.00 6.27 0.26
C THR A 202 -26.41 6.68 0.64
N LEU A 203 -26.57 7.53 1.65
CA LEU A 203 -27.87 7.98 2.16
C LEU A 203 -27.95 9.51 2.15
N GLN A 204 -29.10 10.06 1.76
CA GLN A 204 -29.41 11.48 1.86
C GLN A 204 -30.20 11.72 3.16
N LEU A 205 -29.49 11.85 4.27
CA LEU A 205 -30.10 12.04 5.60
C LEU A 205 -30.87 13.36 5.72
N GLY A 206 -30.64 14.31 4.81
CA GLY A 206 -31.41 15.55 4.72
C GLY A 206 -32.92 15.32 4.49
N LYS A 207 -33.29 14.18 3.90
CA LYS A 207 -34.70 13.83 3.63
C LYS A 207 -35.54 13.65 4.89
N PHE A 208 -34.94 13.28 6.04
CA PHE A 208 -35.65 13.15 7.31
C PHE A 208 -36.23 14.47 7.84
N PHE A 209 -35.68 15.60 7.41
CA PHE A 209 -36.16 16.93 7.79
C PHE A 209 -37.27 17.47 6.87
N GLY A 210 -37.71 16.66 5.89
CA GLY A 210 -38.70 17.06 4.88
C GLY A 210 -38.12 17.96 3.78
N THR A 211 -38.80 18.01 2.64
CA THR A 211 -38.36 18.75 1.44
C THR A 211 -38.25 20.26 1.66
N ASN A 212 -39.06 20.82 2.56
CA ASN A 212 -39.07 22.26 2.87
C ASN A 212 -37.86 22.73 3.69
N SER A 213 -37.17 21.81 4.38
CA SER A 213 -35.98 22.16 5.18
C SER A 213 -34.84 22.65 4.30
N LYS A 214 -34.80 22.17 3.04
CA LYS A 214 -33.72 22.41 2.07
C LYS A 214 -32.34 22.00 2.59
N VAL A 215 -32.29 21.10 3.57
CA VAL A 215 -31.06 20.60 4.17
C VAL A 215 -30.55 19.41 3.35
N GLN A 216 -29.26 19.43 3.01
CA GLN A 216 -28.57 18.34 2.34
C GLN A 216 -27.55 17.76 3.31
N ILE A 217 -27.68 16.46 3.60
CA ILE A 217 -26.75 15.70 4.43
C ILE A 217 -26.44 14.37 3.71
N PRO A 218 -25.61 14.42 2.64
CA PRO A 218 -25.12 13.21 2.00
C PRO A 218 -24.19 12.46 2.95
N PHE A 219 -24.56 11.24 3.28
CA PHE A 219 -23.81 10.30 4.10
C PHE A 219 -23.33 9.15 3.23
N TYR A 220 -22.07 8.77 3.39
CA TYR A 220 -21.47 7.61 2.76
C TYR A 220 -20.77 6.77 3.82
N TYR A 221 -20.99 5.46 3.77
CA TYR A 221 -20.26 4.50 4.58
C TYR A 221 -19.78 3.34 3.71
N GLN A 222 -18.55 2.91 3.94
CA GLN A 222 -17.93 1.78 3.27
C GLN A 222 -17.22 0.90 4.29
N TYR A 223 -17.32 -0.41 4.09
CA TYR A 223 -16.46 -1.40 4.71
C TYR A 223 -15.98 -2.37 3.64
N SER A 224 -14.67 -2.50 3.48
CA SER A 224 -14.04 -3.45 2.57
C SER A 224 -13.05 -4.30 3.37
N GLN A 225 -13.00 -5.59 3.06
CA GLN A 225 -12.07 -6.54 3.64
C GLN A 225 -11.62 -7.54 2.59
N THR A 226 -10.31 -7.75 2.50
CA THR A 226 -9.70 -8.74 1.62
C THR A 226 -8.77 -9.64 2.44
N VAL A 227 -8.92 -10.95 2.24
CA VAL A 227 -8.11 -11.98 2.88
C VAL A 227 -7.52 -12.89 1.82
N HIS A 228 -6.20 -12.94 1.75
CA HIS A 228 -5.44 -13.89 0.94
C HIS A 228 -4.98 -15.04 1.84
N LYS A 229 -5.29 -16.26 1.41
CA LYS A 229 -4.91 -17.47 2.11
C LYS A 229 -3.95 -18.25 1.23
N PRO A 230 -2.64 -18.20 1.47
CA PRO A 230 -1.68 -18.91 0.65
C PRO A 230 -1.81 -20.41 0.81
N ARG A 231 -1.48 -21.14 -0.25
CA ARG A 231 -1.41 -22.60 -0.27
C ARG A 231 -0.29 -23.11 0.65
N PHE A 232 0.85 -22.44 0.61
CA PHE A 232 2.05 -22.76 1.38
C PHE A 232 2.18 -21.83 2.58
N ASP A 233 2.94 -22.25 3.59
CA ASP A 233 3.26 -21.41 4.74
C ASP A 233 4.14 -20.22 4.31
N ALA A 234 3.90 -19.05 4.90
CA ALA A 234 4.57 -17.82 4.49
C ALA A 234 6.07 -17.79 4.85
N LEU A 235 6.51 -18.59 5.82
CA LEU A 235 7.91 -18.71 6.23
C LEU A 235 8.57 -19.98 5.66
N ASP A 236 7.80 -21.05 5.53
CA ASP A 236 8.21 -22.32 4.91
C ASP A 236 7.48 -22.52 3.56
N LEU A 237 7.98 -21.86 2.51
CA LEU A 237 7.33 -21.81 1.18
C LEU A 237 7.17 -23.18 0.49
N ASP A 238 7.69 -24.26 1.06
CA ASP A 238 7.60 -25.63 0.59
C ASP A 238 6.61 -26.50 1.39
N LEU A 239 6.12 -26.03 2.55
CA LEU A 239 5.18 -26.76 3.38
C LEU A 239 3.76 -26.24 3.18
N GLN A 240 2.79 -27.15 3.04
CA GLN A 240 1.40 -26.74 2.92
C GLN A 240 0.88 -26.16 4.24
N LEU A 241 0.36 -24.93 4.19
CA LEU A 241 -0.16 -24.23 5.37
C LEU A 241 -1.26 -25.06 6.04
N LYS A 242 -2.14 -25.68 5.24
CA LYS A 242 -3.25 -26.49 5.74
C LYS A 242 -2.78 -27.69 6.57
N GLU A 243 -1.69 -28.33 6.18
CA GLU A 243 -1.12 -29.49 6.88
C GLU A 243 -0.40 -29.04 8.16
N LYS A 244 0.38 -27.96 8.09
CA LYS A 244 1.03 -27.35 9.24
C LYS A 244 0.00 -26.97 10.32
N LEU A 245 -1.09 -26.31 9.95
CA LEU A 245 -2.17 -25.94 10.88
C LEU A 245 -2.87 -27.16 11.51
N ARG A 246 -3.04 -28.26 10.76
CA ARG A 246 -3.62 -29.51 11.27
C ARG A 246 -2.71 -30.22 12.27
N SER A 247 -1.40 -30.08 12.12
CA SER A 247 -0.40 -30.70 13.01
C SER A 247 -0.29 -30.01 14.37
N ILE A 248 -0.67 -28.74 14.46
CA ILE A 248 -0.66 -27.97 15.72
C ILE A 248 -1.90 -28.35 16.52
N SER A 249 -1.72 -28.93 17.71
CA SER A 249 -2.82 -29.34 18.60
C SER A 249 -3.44 -28.17 19.38
N ASP A 250 -2.63 -27.23 19.83
CA ASP A 250 -3.09 -26.02 20.54
C ASP A 250 -3.82 -25.05 19.60
N SER A 251 -5.02 -24.63 19.98
CA SER A 251 -5.82 -23.69 19.19
C SER A 251 -5.19 -22.32 19.10
N HIS A 252 -4.55 -21.82 20.17
CA HIS A 252 -3.97 -20.48 20.19
C HIS A 252 -2.74 -20.39 19.28
N ALA A 253 -1.83 -21.37 19.39
CA ALA A 253 -0.71 -21.49 18.46
C ALA A 253 -1.18 -21.64 17.00
N ARG A 254 -2.23 -22.43 16.75
CA ARG A 254 -2.78 -22.61 15.41
C ARG A 254 -3.34 -21.31 14.83
N ASP A 255 -4.11 -20.55 15.60
CA ASP A 255 -4.67 -19.29 15.15
C ASP A 255 -3.58 -18.23 14.92
N SER A 256 -2.54 -18.21 15.76
CA SER A 256 -1.38 -17.34 15.57
C SER A 256 -0.64 -17.62 14.26
N VAL A 257 -0.35 -18.89 13.95
CA VAL A 257 0.30 -19.27 12.68
C VAL A 257 -0.60 -18.97 11.47
N LYS A 258 -1.91 -19.17 11.62
CA LYS A 258 -2.89 -18.87 10.58
C LYS A 258 -2.97 -17.37 10.28
N GLU A 259 -3.02 -16.52 11.30
CA GLU A 259 -3.06 -15.07 11.16
C GLU A 259 -1.74 -14.53 10.57
N GLN A 260 -0.61 -15.07 11.01
CA GLN A 260 0.70 -14.73 10.47
C GLN A 260 0.84 -15.10 8.99
N SER A 261 0.25 -16.21 8.56
CA SER A 261 0.40 -16.68 7.18
C SER A 261 -0.60 -16.06 6.20
N GLN A 262 -1.49 -15.17 6.64
CA GLN A 262 -2.53 -14.58 5.79
C GLN A 262 -2.25 -13.11 5.55
N ASP A 263 -2.36 -12.70 4.28
CA ASP A 263 -2.40 -11.27 3.97
C ASP A 263 -3.82 -10.79 4.15
N PHE A 264 -3.96 -9.83 5.04
CA PHE A 264 -5.23 -9.21 5.36
C PHE A 264 -5.14 -7.72 5.10
N SER A 265 -6.19 -7.19 4.49
CA SER A 265 -6.40 -5.75 4.41
C SER A 265 -7.87 -5.43 4.68
N SER A 266 -8.12 -4.34 5.40
CA SER A 266 -9.44 -3.78 5.56
C SER A 266 -9.42 -2.25 5.45
N LEU A 267 -10.57 -1.71 5.03
CA LEU A 267 -10.84 -0.29 4.97
C LEU A 267 -12.26 -0.04 5.47
N SER A 268 -12.39 0.74 6.54
CA SER A 268 -13.67 1.29 6.97
C SER A 268 -13.65 2.80 6.77
N GLN A 269 -14.67 3.34 6.10
CA GLN A 269 -14.76 4.77 5.83
C GLN A 269 -16.17 5.27 6.10
N ILE A 270 -16.27 6.37 6.83
CA ILE A 270 -17.50 7.14 7.04
C ILE A 270 -17.24 8.53 6.49
N SER A 271 -18.16 9.08 5.70
CA SER A 271 -18.06 10.46 5.26
C SER A 271 -19.41 11.16 5.12
N PHE A 272 -19.42 12.42 5.52
CA PHE A 272 -20.46 13.40 5.24
C PHE A 272 -19.87 14.41 4.27
N THR A 273 -20.41 14.50 3.06
CA THR A 273 -19.83 15.35 2.01
C THR A 273 -20.78 16.47 1.67
N ASN A 274 -20.26 17.69 1.61
CA ASN A 274 -21.01 18.88 1.22
C ASN A 274 -22.31 19.07 2.01
N VAL A 275 -22.27 18.84 3.32
CA VAL A 275 -23.41 19.10 4.21
C VAL A 275 -23.69 20.60 4.22
N ARG A 276 -24.89 20.98 3.79
CA ARG A 276 -25.27 22.39 3.64
C ARG A 276 -26.78 22.56 3.73
N LYS A 277 -27.20 23.82 3.93
CA LYS A 277 -28.59 24.23 3.83
C LYS A 277 -28.76 25.10 2.60
N GLU A 278 -29.58 24.70 1.65
CA GLU A 278 -29.87 25.56 0.50
C GLU A 278 -30.73 26.76 0.94
N LYS A 279 -30.55 27.88 0.25
CA LYS A 279 -31.26 29.11 0.56
C LYS A 279 -32.78 28.95 0.43
N SER A 280 -33.51 29.44 1.43
CA SER A 280 -34.98 29.48 1.43
C SER A 280 -35.47 30.93 1.44
N GLY A 281 -36.25 31.33 0.42
CA GLY A 281 -36.77 32.70 0.26
C GLY A 281 -36.20 33.48 -0.93
N THR A 282 -36.81 34.62 -1.24
CA THR A 282 -36.50 35.49 -2.40
C THR A 282 -35.61 36.69 -2.07
N GLY A 283 -35.31 36.93 -0.79
CA GLY A 283 -34.46 38.05 -0.34
C GLY A 283 -32.99 37.91 -0.75
N PRO A 284 -32.17 38.97 -0.65
CA PRO A 284 -30.72 38.90 -0.88
C PRO A 284 -30.03 37.95 0.13
N SER A 285 -28.89 37.37 -0.25
CA SER A 285 -28.11 36.55 0.69
C SER A 285 -27.48 37.47 1.72
N MET A 286 -27.65 37.18 3.01
CA MET A 286 -26.97 37.91 4.08
C MET A 286 -25.66 37.22 4.45
N PRO A 287 -24.63 37.94 4.92
CA PRO A 287 -23.34 37.34 5.27
C PRO A 287 -23.45 36.24 6.33
N TRP A 288 -24.41 36.34 7.25
CA TRP A 288 -24.62 35.38 8.33
C TRP A 288 -25.59 34.24 7.98
N ASP A 289 -26.06 34.15 6.73
CA ASP A 289 -26.94 33.06 6.32
C ASP A 289 -26.21 31.72 6.39
N ILE A 290 -26.85 30.73 7.01
CA ILE A 290 -26.32 29.37 7.13
C ILE A 290 -26.08 28.73 5.75
N SER A 291 -26.79 29.19 4.71
CA SER A 291 -26.60 28.72 3.33
C SER A 291 -25.26 29.10 2.70
N ASN A 292 -24.51 30.01 3.33
CA ASN A 292 -23.16 30.33 2.91
C ASN A 292 -22.13 29.30 3.40
N PHE A 293 -22.51 28.41 4.33
CA PHE A 293 -21.62 27.41 4.91
C PHE A 293 -21.85 26.03 4.30
N THR A 294 -20.76 25.36 3.94
CA THR A 294 -20.73 23.96 3.54
C THR A 294 -19.69 23.25 4.39
N THR A 295 -20.04 22.10 4.96
CA THR A 295 -19.13 21.31 5.79
C THR A 295 -18.98 19.91 5.25
N SER A 296 -17.78 19.36 5.33
CA SER A 296 -17.54 17.95 5.04
C SER A 296 -16.71 17.33 6.15
N TYR A 297 -16.98 16.07 6.47
CA TYR A 297 -16.20 15.31 7.43
C TYR A 297 -16.05 13.89 6.94
N SER A 298 -14.84 13.33 7.00
CA SER A 298 -14.59 11.93 6.71
C SER A 298 -13.65 11.33 7.73
N TYR A 299 -13.95 10.10 8.12
CA TYR A 299 -13.12 9.24 8.92
C TYR A 299 -12.83 7.98 8.11
N SER A 300 -11.57 7.57 8.04
CA SER A 300 -11.19 6.28 7.45
C SER A 300 -10.16 5.58 8.32
N LYS A 301 -10.33 4.27 8.47
CA LYS A 301 -9.41 3.38 9.15
C LYS A 301 -9.03 2.26 8.20
N SER A 302 -7.73 2.13 7.93
CA SER A 302 -7.18 1.02 7.17
C SER A 302 -6.32 0.15 8.09
N THR A 303 -6.50 -1.16 8.00
CA THR A 303 -5.71 -2.13 8.78
C THR A 303 -5.14 -3.17 7.83
N ILE A 304 -3.84 -3.42 7.94
CA ILE A 304 -3.11 -4.42 7.16
C ILE A 304 -2.31 -5.30 8.13
N HIS A 305 -2.27 -6.59 7.86
CA HIS A 305 -1.31 -7.50 8.51
C HIS A 305 -0.92 -8.61 7.55
N ASN A 306 0.30 -9.12 7.72
CA ASN A 306 0.85 -10.24 6.96
C ASN A 306 1.95 -10.96 7.76
N GLU A 307 2.80 -11.71 7.06
CA GLU A 307 3.87 -12.53 7.63
C GLU A 307 4.98 -11.72 8.31
N VAL A 308 5.26 -10.52 7.79
CA VAL A 308 6.30 -9.62 8.33
C VAL A 308 5.70 -8.56 9.26
N VAL A 309 4.56 -7.99 8.87
CA VAL A 309 3.87 -6.89 9.55
C VAL A 309 2.79 -7.47 10.46
N GLN A 310 2.97 -7.28 11.78
CA GLN A 310 1.98 -7.71 12.77
C GLN A 310 0.70 -6.87 12.69
N LEU A 311 0.87 -5.56 12.52
CA LEU A 311 -0.22 -4.60 12.44
C LEU A 311 0.29 -3.37 11.69
N ASP A 312 -0.43 -2.91 10.70
CA ASP A 312 -0.28 -1.60 10.09
C ASP A 312 -1.64 -0.94 10.04
N GLU A 313 -1.85 0.04 10.91
CA GLU A 313 -3.10 0.74 11.09
C GLU A 313 -2.94 2.20 10.73
N LEU A 314 -3.81 2.72 9.86
CA LEU A 314 -3.86 4.13 9.48
C LEU A 314 -5.25 4.71 9.76
N ASP A 315 -5.32 5.55 10.77
CA ASP A 315 -6.49 6.36 11.09
C ASP A 315 -6.36 7.74 10.46
N GLN A 316 -7.38 8.16 9.71
CA GLN A 316 -7.44 9.48 9.11
C GLN A 316 -8.77 10.17 9.42
N HIS A 317 -8.67 11.37 9.99
CA HIS A 317 -9.78 12.31 10.17
C HIS A 317 -9.57 13.52 9.28
N ARG A 318 -10.50 13.79 8.37
CA ARG A 318 -10.48 14.96 7.51
C ARG A 318 -11.77 15.75 7.67
N GLY A 319 -11.65 17.01 8.06
CA GLY A 319 -12.78 17.94 8.17
C GLY A 319 -12.56 19.15 7.27
N SER A 320 -13.60 19.62 6.60
CA SER A 320 -13.59 20.88 5.88
C SER A 320 -14.77 21.77 6.26
N LEU A 321 -14.53 23.07 6.25
CA LEU A 321 -15.57 24.08 6.35
C LEU A 321 -15.30 25.13 5.29
N ASP A 322 -16.28 25.35 4.45
CA ASP A 322 -16.26 26.31 3.36
C ASP A 322 -17.33 27.36 3.61
N TYR A 323 -16.94 28.62 3.61
CA TYR A 323 -17.80 29.78 3.65
C TYR A 323 -17.73 30.48 2.31
N THR A 324 -18.86 30.62 1.63
CA THR A 324 -18.96 31.37 0.36
C THR A 324 -20.08 32.38 0.46
N TYR A 325 -19.71 33.65 0.47
CA TYR A 325 -20.64 34.76 0.40
C TYR A 325 -20.50 35.49 -0.92
N SER A 326 -21.61 35.76 -1.58
CA SER A 326 -21.64 36.50 -2.83
C SER A 326 -22.82 37.47 -2.83
N ILE A 327 -22.56 38.71 -3.24
CA ILE A 327 -23.55 39.77 -3.33
C ILE A 327 -23.51 40.40 -4.71
N ASN A 328 -24.69 40.59 -5.29
CA ASN A 328 -24.85 41.40 -6.49
C ASN A 328 -24.89 42.88 -6.07
N SER A 329 -23.72 43.47 -5.84
CA SER A 329 -23.62 44.89 -5.48
C SER A 329 -23.97 45.77 -6.66
N LYS A 330 -24.82 46.78 -6.43
CA LYS A 330 -25.11 47.83 -7.41
C LYS A 330 -24.11 48.98 -7.18
N PRO A 331 -23.30 49.36 -8.17
CA PRO A 331 -22.32 50.42 -7.99
C PRO A 331 -23.00 51.76 -7.73
N ILE A 332 -22.47 52.54 -6.79
CA ILE A 332 -22.95 53.88 -6.45
C ILE A 332 -22.42 54.85 -7.51
N GLN A 333 -23.32 55.63 -8.12
CA GLN A 333 -22.99 56.63 -9.15
C GLN A 333 -23.39 58.03 -8.67
N PRO A 334 -22.54 58.74 -7.91
CA PRO A 334 -22.93 59.99 -7.22
C PRO A 334 -23.29 61.13 -8.18
N LEU A 335 -22.67 61.19 -9.36
CA LEU A 335 -22.80 62.29 -10.31
C LEU A 335 -23.66 61.94 -11.53
N LYS A 336 -24.41 60.83 -11.48
CA LYS A 336 -25.20 60.32 -12.61
C LYS A 336 -26.18 61.35 -13.18
N ASN A 337 -26.72 62.22 -12.33
CA ASN A 337 -27.74 63.21 -12.71
C ASN A 337 -27.17 64.61 -13.00
N LEU A 338 -25.85 64.81 -12.97
CA LEU A 338 -25.25 66.14 -13.09
C LEU A 338 -25.43 66.75 -14.49
N SER A 339 -25.34 65.94 -15.54
CA SER A 339 -25.50 66.42 -16.92
C SER A 339 -25.83 65.27 -17.88
N LYS A 340 -26.52 65.57 -18.97
CA LYS A 340 -26.70 64.66 -20.11
C LYS A 340 -25.71 64.92 -21.25
N SER A 341 -24.78 65.87 -21.08
CA SER A 341 -23.78 66.21 -22.09
C SER A 341 -22.80 65.06 -22.31
N LYS A 342 -22.56 64.70 -23.58
CA LYS A 342 -21.57 63.67 -23.97
C LYS A 342 -20.16 63.99 -23.46
N TRP A 343 -19.82 65.28 -23.30
CA TRP A 343 -18.50 65.72 -22.84
C TRP A 343 -18.27 65.55 -21.34
N LEU A 344 -19.35 65.42 -20.55
CA LEU A 344 -19.28 65.19 -19.11
C LEU A 344 -19.54 63.73 -18.73
N MET A 345 -19.56 62.82 -19.72
CA MET A 345 -19.85 61.40 -19.53
C MET A 345 -18.83 60.71 -18.61
N TRP A 346 -17.57 61.12 -18.65
CA TRP A 346 -16.54 60.62 -17.71
C TRP A 346 -16.86 60.92 -16.25
N LEU A 347 -17.52 62.04 -15.97
CA LEU A 347 -17.89 62.46 -14.62
C LEU A 347 -19.19 61.80 -14.17
N THR A 348 -20.18 61.67 -15.07
CA THR A 348 -21.47 61.04 -14.76
C THR A 348 -21.40 59.51 -14.67
N GLU A 349 -20.42 58.88 -15.33
CA GLU A 349 -20.11 57.44 -15.23
C GLU A 349 -19.15 57.08 -14.08
N LEU A 350 -18.67 58.06 -13.30
CA LEU A 350 -17.95 57.77 -12.07
C LEU A 350 -18.81 56.89 -11.17
N ASN A 351 -18.22 55.77 -10.78
CA ASN A 351 -18.90 54.75 -10.02
C ASN A 351 -17.92 54.08 -9.08
N PHE A 352 -18.39 53.71 -7.91
CA PHE A 352 -17.62 52.92 -6.97
C PHE A 352 -18.53 51.92 -6.26
N ASN A 353 -17.97 50.79 -5.89
CA ASN A 353 -18.63 49.76 -5.14
C ASN A 353 -17.89 49.59 -3.80
N PRO A 354 -18.49 49.98 -2.66
CA PRO A 354 -17.82 49.91 -1.36
C PRO A 354 -17.74 48.49 -0.79
N ILE A 355 -18.47 47.53 -1.36
CA ILE A 355 -18.58 46.16 -0.83
C ILE A 355 -18.04 45.16 -1.88
N PRO A 356 -17.20 44.20 -1.48
CA PRO A 356 -16.74 43.14 -2.37
C PRO A 356 -17.89 42.32 -2.96
N ASN A 357 -17.71 41.83 -4.19
CA ASN A 357 -18.71 41.00 -4.88
C ASN A 357 -18.82 39.62 -4.25
N SER A 358 -17.70 39.03 -3.84
CA SER A 358 -17.69 37.72 -3.19
C SER A 358 -16.48 37.55 -2.28
N PHE A 359 -16.71 36.82 -1.19
CA PHE A 359 -15.67 36.35 -0.30
C PHE A 359 -15.87 34.85 -0.06
N THR A 360 -14.83 34.07 -0.34
CA THR A 360 -14.77 32.64 -0.06
C THR A 360 -13.64 32.38 0.93
N PHE A 361 -13.94 31.61 1.96
CA PHE A 361 -12.97 31.10 2.91
C PHE A 361 -13.16 29.60 3.03
N GLY A 362 -12.12 28.83 2.72
CA GLY A 362 -12.09 27.39 2.91
C GLY A 362 -11.09 27.03 4.01
N THR A 363 -11.43 26.04 4.83
CA THR A 363 -10.49 25.46 5.80
C THR A 363 -10.59 23.96 5.77
N VAL A 364 -9.45 23.27 5.68
CA VAL A 364 -9.36 21.81 5.68
C VAL A 364 -8.36 21.37 6.74
N MET A 365 -8.80 20.56 7.68
CA MET A 365 -7.96 19.90 8.67
C MET A 365 -7.87 18.41 8.31
N ASP A 366 -6.66 17.87 8.17
CA ASP A 366 -6.39 16.46 7.86
C ASP A 366 -5.41 15.89 8.89
N ARG A 367 -5.90 15.03 9.78
CA ARG A 367 -5.14 14.36 10.84
C ARG A 367 -4.99 12.89 10.47
N LYS A 368 -3.76 12.44 10.26
CA LYS A 368 -3.37 11.05 9.99
C LYS A 368 -2.52 10.52 11.13
N PHE A 369 -2.88 9.35 11.62
CA PHE A 369 -2.14 8.60 12.63
C PHE A 369 -1.92 7.19 12.11
N GLY A 370 -0.66 6.86 11.85
CA GLY A 370 -0.24 5.53 11.42
C GLY A 370 0.52 4.83 12.55
N GLU A 371 0.18 3.58 12.83
CA GLU A 371 0.92 2.67 13.69
C GLU A 371 1.33 1.45 12.90
N ARG A 372 2.63 1.13 12.88
CA ARG A 372 3.15 -0.07 12.22
C ARG A 372 4.01 -0.88 13.17
N SER A 373 3.62 -2.13 13.40
CA SER A 373 4.32 -3.10 14.23
C SER A 373 4.83 -4.28 13.40
N TYR A 374 6.11 -4.63 13.55
CA TYR A 374 6.74 -5.78 12.89
C TYR A 374 6.72 -7.03 13.79
N ARG A 375 6.57 -8.22 13.20
CA ARG A 375 6.62 -9.50 13.96
C ARG A 375 8.03 -9.86 14.39
N PHE A 376 9.01 -9.70 13.49
CA PHE A 376 10.41 -10.09 13.69
C PHE A 376 11.30 -8.86 13.85
N SER A 377 11.25 -8.24 15.02
CA SER A 377 12.10 -7.11 15.35
C SER A 377 12.43 -7.15 16.83
N ASP A 378 13.62 -6.63 17.19
CA ASP A 378 13.92 -6.32 18.57
C ASP A 378 12.79 -5.45 19.15
N PRO A 379 12.42 -5.64 20.43
CA PRO A 379 11.33 -4.91 21.04
C PRO A 379 11.44 -3.39 20.88
N ILE A 380 12.66 -2.86 20.76
CA ILE A 380 12.95 -1.41 20.63
C ILE A 380 12.55 -0.86 19.25
N TYR A 381 12.62 -1.69 18.19
CA TYR A 381 12.29 -1.30 16.81
C TYR A 381 10.98 -1.91 16.32
N LYS A 382 10.22 -2.54 17.24
CA LYS A 382 9.00 -3.27 16.91
C LYS A 382 7.92 -2.36 16.33
N THR A 383 7.66 -1.22 16.96
CA THR A 383 6.52 -0.35 16.63
C THR A 383 6.95 1.05 16.23
N TRP A 384 6.44 1.51 15.10
CA TRP A 384 6.69 2.81 14.50
C TRP A 384 5.40 3.60 14.41
N PHE A 385 5.50 4.91 14.67
CA PHE A 385 4.37 5.82 14.61
C PHE A 385 4.62 6.89 13.56
N ASN A 386 3.64 7.12 12.69
CA ASN A 386 3.66 8.19 11.71
C ASN A 386 2.50 9.16 11.98
N LYS A 387 2.82 10.40 12.33
CA LYS A 387 1.83 11.43 12.68
C LYS A 387 1.90 12.56 11.67
N ARG A 388 0.74 12.94 11.13
CA ARG A 388 0.63 14.12 10.27
C ARG A 388 -0.69 14.82 10.52
N PHE A 389 -0.62 16.04 11.06
CA PHE A 389 -1.81 16.88 11.22
C PHE A 389 -1.62 18.20 10.47
N THR A 390 -2.22 18.30 9.30
CA THR A 390 -2.15 19.47 8.42
C THR A 390 -3.42 20.29 8.50
N TRP A 391 -3.27 21.61 8.37
CA TRP A 391 -4.36 22.57 8.32
C TRP A 391 -4.15 23.53 7.17
N GLU A 392 -4.96 23.38 6.13
CA GLU A 392 -5.00 24.25 4.96
C GLU A 392 -6.10 25.30 5.12
N ARG A 393 -5.82 26.55 4.74
CA ARG A 393 -6.79 27.65 4.70
C ARG A 393 -6.67 28.38 3.38
N SER A 394 -7.78 28.55 2.69
CA SER A 394 -7.87 29.26 1.42
C SER A 394 -8.76 30.49 1.56
N TYR A 395 -8.39 31.57 0.87
CA TYR A 395 -9.10 32.84 0.86
C TYR A 395 -9.22 33.31 -0.57
N THR A 396 -10.42 33.66 -1.00
CA THR A 396 -10.67 34.31 -2.29
C THR A 396 -11.57 35.51 -2.09
N LEU A 397 -11.06 36.70 -2.38
CA LEU A 397 -11.80 37.95 -2.37
C LEU A 397 -11.89 38.47 -3.80
N ARG A 398 -13.10 38.73 -4.29
CA ARG A 398 -13.35 39.40 -5.57
C ARG A 398 -14.07 40.71 -5.32
N TRP A 399 -13.50 41.79 -5.83
CA TRP A 399 -14.01 43.13 -5.64
C TRP A 399 -13.87 43.96 -6.91
N ASP A 400 -15.00 44.17 -7.58
CA ASP A 400 -15.16 45.16 -8.63
C ASP A 400 -15.29 46.53 -7.97
N PHE A 401 -14.17 47.16 -7.59
CA PHE A 401 -14.13 48.49 -6.98
C PHE A 401 -14.90 49.52 -7.82
N THR A 402 -14.80 49.41 -9.15
CA THR A 402 -15.61 50.18 -10.11
C THR A 402 -15.98 49.26 -11.28
N LYS A 403 -16.84 49.70 -12.19
CA LYS A 403 -17.12 48.99 -13.46
C LYS A 403 -15.86 48.75 -14.30
N SER A 404 -14.80 49.54 -14.09
CA SER A 404 -13.54 49.45 -14.82
C SER A 404 -12.40 48.84 -14.01
N ILE A 405 -12.42 48.89 -12.68
CA ILE A 405 -11.35 48.39 -11.80
C ILE A 405 -11.85 47.14 -11.08
N LYS A 406 -11.23 46.00 -11.39
CA LYS A 406 -11.50 44.71 -10.75
C LYS A 406 -10.29 44.27 -9.95
N PHE A 407 -10.51 43.90 -8.71
CA PHE A 407 -9.50 43.38 -7.79
C PHE A 407 -9.84 41.93 -7.42
N THR A 408 -8.85 41.06 -7.48
CA THR A 408 -8.94 39.70 -6.97
C THR A 408 -7.77 39.43 -6.05
N PHE A 409 -8.04 38.86 -4.88
CA PHE A 409 -7.02 38.38 -3.95
C PHE A 409 -7.28 36.90 -3.68
N ASN A 410 -6.29 36.06 -3.94
CA ASN A 410 -6.29 34.65 -3.59
C ASN A 410 -5.15 34.39 -2.62
N ALA A 411 -5.39 33.71 -1.50
CA ALA A 411 -4.35 33.29 -0.59
C ALA A 411 -4.55 31.85 -0.14
N LEU A 412 -3.43 31.13 0.03
CA LEU A 412 -3.38 29.77 0.56
C LEU A 412 -2.37 29.75 1.71
N ASN A 413 -2.79 29.21 2.85
CA ASN A 413 -1.94 28.99 4.01
C ASN A 413 -1.99 27.51 4.40
N ASN A 414 -0.84 26.84 4.30
CA ASN A 414 -0.64 25.48 4.75
C ASN A 414 0.12 25.51 6.09
N ALA A 415 -0.53 25.04 7.13
CA ALA A 415 0.03 24.93 8.48
C ALA A 415 0.08 23.47 8.94
N VAL A 416 0.92 23.21 9.92
CA VAL A 416 0.99 21.94 10.66
C VAL A 416 0.54 22.19 12.09
N ILE A 417 -0.28 21.30 12.64
CA ILE A 417 -0.62 21.27 14.05
C ILE A 417 0.39 20.36 14.75
N ASP A 418 1.19 20.94 15.63
CA ASP A 418 2.14 20.16 16.43
C ASP A 418 1.38 19.38 17.52
N GLU A 419 1.59 18.07 17.57
CA GLU A 419 0.98 17.18 18.57
C GLU A 419 2.08 16.51 19.39
N PRO A 420 1.91 16.38 20.72
CA PRO A 420 2.82 15.59 21.53
C PRO A 420 2.78 14.11 21.10
N ASP A 421 3.77 13.34 21.53
CA ASP A 421 3.74 11.89 21.32
C ASP A 421 2.55 11.25 22.05
N GLU A 422 1.94 10.25 21.41
CA GLU A 422 0.80 9.50 21.97
C GLU A 422 1.21 8.70 23.21
N TYR A 423 2.50 8.43 23.37
CA TYR A 423 3.06 7.60 24.43
C TYR A 423 4.20 8.34 25.14
N VAL A 424 4.21 8.28 26.48
CA VAL A 424 5.25 8.84 27.35
C VAL A 424 6.52 7.99 27.30
N SER A 425 6.33 6.66 27.26
CA SER A 425 7.39 5.69 27.02
C SER A 425 7.00 4.79 25.86
N ARG A 426 7.99 4.42 25.04
CA ARG A 426 7.85 3.39 24.00
C ARG A 426 8.07 1.98 24.56
N GLN A 427 8.60 1.87 25.79
CA GLN A 427 8.83 0.60 26.48
C GLN A 427 8.62 0.74 28.01
N PRO A 428 7.52 0.20 28.58
CA PRO A 428 6.32 -0.26 27.87
C PRO A 428 5.61 0.91 27.17
N LEU A 429 4.70 0.62 26.22
CA LEU A 429 3.84 1.64 25.62
C LEU A 429 2.90 2.19 26.70
N VAL A 430 3.24 3.37 27.25
CA VAL A 430 2.43 4.06 28.25
C VAL A 430 1.76 5.25 27.56
N PRO A 431 0.43 5.23 27.34
CA PRO A 431 -0.25 6.34 26.71
C PRO A 431 -0.15 7.60 27.56
N ILE A 432 0.03 8.75 26.92
CA ILE A 432 -0.08 10.04 27.60
C ILE A 432 -1.54 10.27 28.05
N ASP A 433 -1.73 11.02 29.13
CA ASP A 433 -3.07 11.47 29.53
C ASP A 433 -3.75 12.19 28.35
N LYS A 434 -4.93 11.67 27.96
CA LYS A 434 -5.76 12.22 26.88
C LYS A 434 -6.05 13.69 27.10
N LYS A 435 -6.21 14.14 28.35
CA LYS A 435 -6.47 15.55 28.68
C LYS A 435 -5.30 16.44 28.29
N VAL A 436 -4.08 16.08 28.70
CA VAL A 436 -2.85 16.82 28.37
C VAL A 436 -2.64 16.89 26.86
N ARG A 437 -2.87 15.78 26.16
CA ARG A 437 -2.78 15.71 24.70
C ARG A 437 -3.79 16.63 24.03
N ASN A 438 -5.07 16.53 24.41
CA ASN A 438 -6.13 17.35 23.85
C ASN A 438 -5.91 18.83 24.12
N ASP A 439 -5.45 19.20 25.31
CA ASP A 439 -5.13 20.59 25.67
C ASP A 439 -4.00 21.14 24.78
N SER A 440 -2.96 20.34 24.49
CA SER A 440 -1.89 20.72 23.56
C SER A 440 -2.40 20.89 22.13
N ILE A 441 -3.21 19.96 21.63
CA ILE A 441 -3.80 20.01 20.29
C ILE A 441 -4.66 21.28 20.15
N TRP A 442 -5.57 21.51 21.10
CA TRP A 442 -6.43 22.70 21.09
C TRP A 442 -5.65 24.00 21.23
N SER A 443 -4.56 24.02 22.00
CA SER A 443 -3.66 25.17 22.08
C SER A 443 -3.04 25.49 20.72
N ASN A 444 -2.55 24.48 19.98
CA ASN A 444 -1.99 24.67 18.65
C ASN A 444 -3.04 25.06 17.61
N ILE A 445 -4.25 24.49 17.68
CA ILE A 445 -5.38 24.92 16.83
C ILE A 445 -5.75 26.38 17.12
N LYS A 446 -5.83 26.80 18.38
CA LYS A 446 -6.10 28.21 18.74
C LYS A 446 -5.01 29.17 18.26
N LYS A 447 -3.77 28.69 18.13
CA LYS A 447 -2.63 29.43 17.56
C LYS A 447 -2.54 29.35 16.03
N PHE A 448 -3.55 28.81 15.35
CA PHE A 448 -3.57 28.65 13.89
C PHE A 448 -2.53 27.69 13.30
N GLY A 449 -1.95 26.83 14.15
CA GLY A 449 -0.85 25.97 13.76
C GLY A 449 0.43 26.74 13.38
N ARG A 450 1.44 25.98 13.01
CA ARG A 450 2.70 26.52 12.51
C ARG A 450 2.67 26.54 10.99
N THR A 451 2.63 27.73 10.40
CA THR A 451 2.60 27.90 8.94
C THR A 451 3.88 27.33 8.33
N LYS A 452 3.74 26.54 7.27
CA LYS A 452 4.83 25.92 6.51
C LYS A 452 4.94 26.44 5.09
N ASP A 453 3.81 26.79 4.49
CA ASP A 453 3.77 27.38 3.16
C ASP A 453 2.63 28.40 3.14
N TYR A 454 2.92 29.59 2.63
CA TYR A 454 1.93 30.64 2.43
C TYR A 454 2.15 31.28 1.08
N THR A 455 1.09 31.37 0.30
CA THR A 455 1.13 32.06 -0.99
C THR A 455 -0.07 32.99 -1.10
N HIS A 456 0.10 34.12 -1.79
CA HIS A 456 -1.03 34.89 -2.26
C HIS A 456 -0.77 35.50 -3.63
N GLN A 457 -1.86 35.74 -4.35
CA GLN A 457 -1.88 36.43 -5.62
C GLN A 457 -2.89 37.58 -5.54
N ILE A 458 -2.43 38.77 -5.91
CA ILE A 458 -3.25 39.95 -6.12
C ILE A 458 -3.32 40.20 -7.63
N ARG A 459 -4.53 40.38 -8.15
CA ARG A 459 -4.75 40.80 -9.53
C ARG A 459 -5.59 42.06 -9.56
N VAL A 460 -5.08 43.11 -10.18
CA VAL A 460 -5.81 44.35 -10.46
C VAL A 460 -5.96 44.50 -11.95
N SER A 461 -7.19 44.47 -12.46
CA SER A 461 -7.50 44.72 -13.86
C SER A 461 -8.21 46.07 -14.00
N TYR A 462 -7.68 46.94 -14.85
CA TYR A 462 -8.23 48.26 -15.13
C TYR A 462 -8.55 48.42 -16.62
N ALA A 463 -9.84 48.38 -16.94
CA ALA A 463 -10.34 48.76 -18.27
C ALA A 463 -10.35 50.28 -18.38
N LEU A 464 -9.43 50.86 -19.15
CA LEU A 464 -9.32 52.30 -19.28
C LEU A 464 -10.63 52.87 -19.85
N PRO A 465 -11.23 53.89 -19.19
CA PRO A 465 -12.57 54.37 -19.54
C PRO A 465 -12.55 55.32 -20.75
N PHE A 466 -11.76 55.03 -21.79
CA PHE A 466 -11.69 55.86 -23.00
C PHE A 466 -13.05 56.00 -23.69
N LYS A 467 -13.90 54.97 -23.60
CA LYS A 467 -15.32 55.01 -23.99
C LYS A 467 -16.14 56.16 -23.37
N ASN A 468 -15.70 56.71 -22.24
CA ASN A 468 -16.38 57.82 -21.57
C ASN A 468 -15.95 59.19 -22.14
N PHE A 469 -14.97 59.24 -23.05
CA PHE A 469 -14.51 60.45 -23.72
C PHE A 469 -14.91 60.41 -25.21
N PRO A 470 -15.70 61.37 -25.71
CA PRO A 470 -16.26 61.32 -27.08
C PRO A 470 -15.25 61.21 -28.23
N ILE A 471 -14.00 61.63 -28.03
CA ILE A 471 -12.95 61.59 -29.07
C ILE A 471 -12.17 60.27 -29.04
N LEU A 472 -12.21 59.55 -27.91
CA LEU A 472 -11.40 58.37 -27.64
C LEU A 472 -12.25 57.10 -27.51
N ASP A 473 -13.53 57.15 -27.86
CA ASP A 473 -14.50 56.08 -27.60
C ASP A 473 -14.25 54.79 -28.38
N TRP A 474 -13.51 54.90 -29.49
CA TRP A 474 -13.02 53.80 -30.31
C TRP A 474 -11.83 53.04 -29.68
N ILE A 475 -11.13 53.63 -28.69
CA ILE A 475 -9.99 53.00 -28.03
C ILE A 475 -10.50 52.03 -26.94
N ARG A 476 -10.05 50.78 -27.02
CA ARG A 476 -10.23 49.79 -25.95
C ARG A 476 -8.86 49.41 -25.42
N THR A 477 -8.64 49.59 -24.13
CA THR A 477 -7.37 49.25 -23.50
C THR A 477 -7.64 48.69 -22.12
N ASP A 478 -7.13 47.49 -21.87
CA ASP A 478 -7.23 46.80 -20.60
C ASP A 478 -5.82 46.63 -20.03
N LEU A 479 -5.59 47.19 -18.85
CA LEU A 479 -4.36 47.02 -18.09
C LEU A 479 -4.59 45.93 -17.04
N SER A 480 -3.64 45.03 -16.84
CA SER A 480 -3.67 44.07 -15.73
C SER A 480 -2.34 44.06 -15.03
N VAL A 481 -2.37 44.02 -13.70
CA VAL A 481 -1.19 43.89 -12.84
C VAL A 481 -1.42 42.68 -11.95
N ASP A 482 -0.50 41.73 -11.99
CA ASP A 482 -0.47 40.53 -11.16
C ASP A 482 0.72 40.62 -10.20
N ALA A 483 0.46 40.54 -8.90
CA ALA A 483 1.49 40.48 -7.86
C ALA A 483 1.36 39.15 -7.12
N ASN A 484 2.47 38.42 -7.00
CA ASN A 484 2.53 37.15 -6.31
C ASN A 484 3.48 37.25 -5.12
N TYR A 485 3.14 36.57 -4.03
CA TYR A 485 4.00 36.42 -2.87
C TYR A 485 3.98 34.96 -2.44
N GLY A 486 5.15 34.43 -2.09
CA GLY A 486 5.32 33.09 -1.57
C GLY A 486 6.28 33.10 -0.40
N TRP A 487 5.95 32.36 0.64
CA TRP A 487 6.80 32.13 1.79
C TRP A 487 6.75 30.66 2.16
N LYS A 488 7.93 30.04 2.30
CA LYS A 488 8.06 28.65 2.74
C LYS A 488 8.95 28.60 3.97
N ALA A 489 8.48 27.92 5.00
CA ALA A 489 9.28 27.65 6.18
C ALA A 489 10.24 26.49 5.89
N ALA A 490 11.49 26.64 6.28
CA ALA A 490 12.42 25.52 6.31
C ALA A 490 11.89 24.38 7.21
N SER A 491 12.38 23.17 6.96
CA SER A 491 12.17 22.07 7.89
C SER A 491 12.86 22.41 9.21
N ASN A 492 12.23 22.06 10.33
CA ASN A 492 12.93 22.13 11.62
C ASN A 492 13.88 20.94 11.66
N GLN A 493 15.11 21.10 11.18
CA GLN A 493 16.18 20.14 11.44
C GLN A 493 16.50 20.18 12.93
N TYR A 494 15.89 19.30 13.71
CA TYR A 494 16.35 18.98 15.06
C TYR A 494 16.89 17.55 15.07
N GLY A 495 18.20 17.46 14.83
CA GLY A 495 19.01 16.25 14.85
C GLY A 495 20.46 16.56 14.46
N PHE A 496 21.21 17.17 15.39
CA PHE A 496 22.68 17.34 15.40
C PHE A 496 23.43 17.66 14.09
N THR A 497 23.42 18.94 13.68
CA THR A 497 24.65 19.71 13.37
C THR A 497 24.30 21.20 13.35
N ARG A 498 24.99 22.02 14.15
CA ARG A 498 24.96 23.48 13.97
C ARG A 498 25.74 23.78 12.70
N GLN A 499 25.05 24.12 11.63
CA GLN A 499 25.61 24.94 10.57
C GLN A 499 24.72 26.18 10.47
N CYS A 500 25.25 27.30 10.94
CA CYS A 500 24.63 28.60 10.75
C CYS A 500 24.82 28.98 9.29
N ASP A 501 23.84 28.71 8.43
CA ASP A 501 23.75 29.35 7.13
C ASP A 501 22.49 30.22 7.12
N SER A 502 22.71 31.53 7.21
CA SER A 502 21.70 32.55 7.02
C SER A 502 21.54 32.78 5.51
N GLU A 503 20.56 32.14 4.90
CA GLU A 503 20.10 32.51 3.56
C GLU A 503 18.65 32.96 3.64
N TRP A 504 18.47 34.27 3.47
CA TRP A 504 17.19 34.88 3.13
C TRP A 504 17.01 34.78 1.62
N PRO A 505 15.96 34.13 1.10
CA PRO A 505 15.56 34.33 -0.28
C PRO A 505 14.44 35.37 -0.31
N ASP A 506 14.82 36.63 -0.52
CA ASP A 506 13.90 37.67 -0.97
C ASP A 506 13.73 37.50 -2.49
N THR A 507 12.60 36.94 -2.92
CA THR A 507 12.22 36.86 -4.34
C THR A 507 10.85 37.49 -4.50
N SER A 508 10.84 38.81 -4.63
CA SER A 508 9.71 39.57 -5.14
C SER A 508 9.84 39.67 -6.66
N ASP A 509 9.26 38.71 -7.38
CA ASP A 509 9.07 38.82 -8.83
C ASP A 509 7.80 39.63 -9.11
N LEU A 510 7.98 40.90 -9.49
CA LEU A 510 6.97 41.72 -10.15
C LEU A 510 7.05 41.46 -11.67
N ARG A 511 5.98 40.97 -12.28
CA ARG A 511 5.82 40.86 -13.74
C ARG A 511 4.63 41.66 -14.23
#